data_AF-A0A7X3YA58-F1
#
_entry.id   AF-A0A7X3YA58-F1
#
_cell.length_a   1.000
_cell.length_b   1.000
_cell.length_c   1.000
_cell.angle_alpha   90.00
_cell.angle_beta   90.00
_cell.angle_gamma   90.00
#
_symmetry.space_group_name_H-M   'P 1'
#
loop_
_entity.id
_entity.type
_entity.pdbx_description
1 polymer ?
#
loop_
_entity_poly.entity_id
_entity_poly.type
_entity_poly.pdbx_seq_one_letter_code
_entity_poly.pdbx_strand_id
1 'polypeptide(L)'
;MNALYRLEDAILGPLGRLLDGAVMPTLARLVFLATLATFFWASAMTKLGEGIGGIFSPSSGAYVQILPAQMEAVGYDDSQLGLLADLVVLAGMWAEFVIPALIVLGLFTRAASLAMIGFILVMSVVDIAGHGADVATIGMWFDNVPDAKILDQRLLWIFLLLIPIARGAGPVSLDALLRRGSG
;
A
#
# COMPACT_ATOMS: atom_id res chain seq x y z
N MET A 1 26.84 19.07 -27.83
CA MET A 1 25.91 18.75 -26.72
C MET A 1 24.47 19.20 -27.00
N ASN A 2 24.19 20.47 -27.30
CA ASN A 2 22.81 20.96 -27.46
C ASN A 2 22.01 20.39 -28.65
N ALA A 3 22.63 19.78 -29.64
CA ALA A 3 21.91 19.19 -30.78
C ALA A 3 21.35 17.79 -30.46
N LEU A 4 22.04 17.02 -29.62
CA LEU A 4 21.59 15.68 -29.21
C LEU A 4 20.40 15.76 -28.27
N TYR A 5 20.45 16.62 -27.25
CA TYR A 5 19.29 16.86 -26.37
C TYR A 5 18.08 17.39 -27.14
N ARG A 6 18.28 18.27 -28.13
CA ARG A 6 17.17 18.75 -28.98
C ARG A 6 16.56 17.65 -29.86
N LEU A 7 17.37 16.72 -30.34
CA LEU A 7 16.90 15.57 -31.10
C LEU A 7 16.14 14.59 -30.19
N GLU A 8 16.65 14.33 -28.98
CA GLU A 8 16.00 13.55 -27.94
C GLU A 8 14.63 14.14 -27.59
N ASP A 9 14.55 15.45 -27.30
CA ASP A 9 13.30 16.15 -27.01
C ASP A 9 12.30 16.09 -28.17
N ALA A 10 12.80 16.21 -29.41
CA ALA A 10 11.94 16.15 -30.59
C ALA A 10 11.33 14.74 -30.78
N ILE A 11 12.10 13.68 -30.50
CA ILE A 11 11.67 12.30 -30.66
C ILE A 11 10.83 11.83 -29.46
N LEU A 12 11.27 12.10 -28.23
CA LEU A 12 10.66 11.59 -27.00
C LEU A 12 9.67 12.55 -26.35
N GLY A 13 9.72 13.84 -26.66
CA GLY A 13 8.80 14.85 -26.10
C GLY A 13 7.31 14.59 -26.34
N PRO A 14 6.87 14.05 -27.50
CA PRO A 14 5.49 13.60 -27.68
C PRO A 14 5.09 12.48 -26.70
N LEU A 15 5.97 11.50 -26.48
CA LEU A 15 5.74 10.41 -25.53
C LEU A 15 5.67 10.94 -24.09
N GLY A 16 6.59 11.84 -23.72
CA GLY A 16 6.58 12.50 -22.41
C GLY A 16 5.25 13.20 -22.15
N ARG A 17 4.74 13.99 -23.09
CA ARG A 17 3.44 14.68 -22.97
C ARG A 17 2.25 13.72 -22.87
N LEU A 18 2.27 12.60 -23.59
CA LEU A 18 1.23 11.57 -23.50
C LEU A 18 1.20 10.94 -22.10
N LEU A 19 2.37 10.62 -21.56
CA LEU A 19 2.51 10.00 -20.25
C LEU A 19 2.20 10.99 -19.12
N ASP A 20 2.74 12.22 -19.16
CA ASP A 20 2.69 13.23 -18.10
C ASP A 20 1.28 13.60 -17.62
N GLY A 21 0.30 13.55 -18.54
CA GLY A 21 -1.06 13.97 -18.27
C GLY A 21 -1.91 12.90 -17.60
N ALA A 22 -2.98 12.50 -18.30
CA ALA A 22 -3.99 11.57 -17.81
C ALA A 22 -3.48 10.14 -17.57
N VAL A 23 -2.46 9.73 -18.32
CA VAL A 23 -2.09 8.32 -18.45
C VAL A 23 -1.31 7.85 -17.22
N MET A 24 -0.26 8.57 -16.80
CA MET A 24 0.61 8.13 -15.71
C MET A 24 -0.11 7.87 -14.37
N PRO A 25 -0.97 8.77 -13.83
CA PRO A 25 -1.68 8.48 -12.58
C PRO A 25 -2.69 7.32 -12.71
N THR A 26 -3.30 7.15 -13.89
CA THR A 26 -4.22 6.02 -14.14
C THR A 26 -3.45 4.71 -14.23
N LEU A 27 -2.31 4.71 -14.93
CA LEU A 27 -1.42 3.57 -15.06
C LEU A 27 -0.83 3.15 -13.71
N ALA A 28 -0.41 4.11 -12.87
CA ALA A 28 0.10 3.80 -11.53
C ALA A 28 -0.95 3.08 -10.68
N ARG A 29 -2.21 3.52 -10.71
CA ARG A 29 -3.31 2.83 -10.02
C ARG A 29 -3.60 1.45 -10.62
N LEU A 30 -3.51 1.30 -11.94
CA LEU A 30 -3.67 0.01 -12.60
C LEU A 30 -2.55 -0.98 -12.22
N VAL A 31 -1.29 -0.51 -12.16
CA VAL A 31 -0.16 -1.31 -11.69
C VAL A 31 -0.36 -1.68 -10.21
N PHE A 32 -0.78 -0.73 -9.38
CA PHE A 32 -1.12 -1.00 -7.98
C PHE A 32 -2.22 -2.07 -7.85
N LEU A 33 -3.27 -1.99 -8.67
CA LEU A 33 -4.32 -3.02 -8.73
C LEU A 33 -3.74 -4.39 -9.11
N ALA A 34 -2.89 -4.42 -10.14
CA ALA A 34 -2.33 -5.66 -10.68
C ALA A 34 -1.35 -6.36 -9.74
N THR A 35 -0.63 -5.61 -8.89
CA THR A 35 0.46 -6.18 -8.09
C THR A 35 0.22 -6.13 -6.58
N LEU A 36 -0.42 -5.08 -6.06
CA LEU A 36 -0.52 -4.84 -4.61
C LEU A 36 -1.93 -5.02 -4.08
N ALA A 37 -2.94 -4.58 -4.81
CA ALA A 37 -4.30 -4.60 -4.29
C ALA A 37 -4.75 -6.03 -3.94
N THR A 38 -4.47 -7.01 -4.80
CA THR A 38 -4.77 -8.43 -4.54
C THR A 38 -3.97 -8.98 -3.36
N PHE A 39 -2.70 -8.58 -3.20
CA PHE A 39 -1.87 -8.95 -2.06
C PHE A 39 -2.46 -8.43 -0.74
N PHE A 40 -2.77 -7.14 -0.65
CA PHE A 40 -3.34 -6.55 0.57
C PHE A 40 -4.75 -7.09 0.85
N TRP A 41 -5.60 -7.26 -0.17
CA TRP A 41 -6.92 -7.87 0.03
C TRP A 41 -6.82 -9.31 0.52
N ALA A 42 -5.93 -10.13 -0.03
CA ALA A 42 -5.73 -11.50 0.42
C ALA A 42 -5.24 -11.53 1.88
N SER A 43 -4.27 -10.67 2.23
CA SER A 43 -3.77 -10.53 3.60
C SER A 43 -4.86 -10.07 4.58
N ALA A 44 -5.67 -9.09 4.19
CA ALA A 44 -6.76 -8.57 5.02
C ALA A 44 -7.87 -9.62 5.24
N MET A 45 -8.16 -10.47 4.24
CA MET A 45 -9.13 -11.57 4.38
C MET A 45 -8.71 -12.59 5.45
N THR A 46 -7.40 -12.77 5.69
CA THR A 46 -6.93 -13.65 6.79
C THR A 46 -7.20 -13.08 8.19
N LYS A 47 -7.51 -11.79 8.28
CA LYS A 47 -7.69 -11.06 9.54
C LYS A 47 -9.16 -10.96 9.97
N LEU A 48 -10.10 -11.25 9.07
CA LEU A 48 -11.52 -11.28 9.39
C LEU A 48 -11.83 -12.41 10.38
N GLY A 49 -12.67 -12.13 11.36
CA GLY A 49 -13.26 -13.17 12.20
C GLY A 49 -14.36 -13.95 11.47
N GLU A 50 -15.06 -14.79 12.22
CA GLU A 50 -16.06 -15.69 11.65
C GLU A 50 -17.35 -14.99 11.22
N GLY A 51 -17.91 -15.46 10.10
CA GLY A 51 -19.20 -15.00 9.58
C GLY A 51 -19.22 -13.56 9.10
N ILE A 52 -20.43 -13.05 8.82
CA ILE A 52 -20.64 -11.67 8.30
C ILE A 52 -20.21 -10.61 9.32
N GLY A 53 -20.31 -10.93 10.62
CA GLY A 53 -19.86 -10.05 11.71
C GLY A 53 -18.34 -9.93 11.84
N GLY A 54 -17.57 -10.78 11.14
CA GLY A 54 -16.10 -10.81 11.19
C GLY A 54 -15.42 -9.50 10.77
N ILE A 55 -16.14 -8.59 10.09
CA ILE A 55 -15.64 -7.24 9.81
C ILE A 55 -15.49 -6.37 11.06
N PHE A 56 -16.20 -6.68 12.16
CA PHE A 56 -16.12 -5.96 13.44
C PHE A 56 -15.39 -6.77 14.53
N SER A 57 -15.05 -8.02 14.23
CA SER A 57 -14.40 -8.94 15.16
C SER A 57 -13.19 -9.53 14.45
N PRO A 58 -11.97 -9.00 14.68
CA PRO A 58 -10.77 -9.58 14.10
C PRO A 58 -10.57 -11.02 14.55
N SER A 59 -9.93 -11.84 13.71
CA SER A 59 -9.50 -13.18 14.10
C SER A 59 -8.33 -13.11 15.08
N SER A 60 -8.10 -14.14 15.89
CA SER A 60 -6.89 -14.22 16.73
C SER A 60 -5.59 -14.14 15.90
N GLY A 61 -5.64 -14.61 14.64
CA GLY A 61 -4.54 -14.43 13.69
C GLY A 61 -4.26 -12.97 13.31
N ALA A 62 -5.27 -12.09 13.35
CA ALA A 62 -5.09 -10.65 13.14
C ALA A 62 -4.26 -10.02 14.26
N TYR A 63 -4.53 -10.41 15.51
CA TYR A 63 -3.76 -9.95 16.67
C TYR A 63 -2.31 -10.40 16.58
N VAL A 64 -2.06 -11.64 16.18
CA VAL A 64 -0.69 -12.14 15.96
C VAL A 64 0.01 -11.35 14.87
N GLN A 65 -0.67 -11.07 13.74
CA GLN A 65 -0.06 -10.34 12.63
C GLN A 65 0.21 -8.87 12.93
N ILE A 66 -0.66 -8.19 13.69
CA ILE A 66 -0.58 -6.74 13.94
C ILE A 66 0.19 -6.42 15.23
N LEU A 67 0.03 -7.23 16.28
CA LEU A 67 0.62 -7.02 17.62
C LEU A 67 1.37 -8.28 18.12
N PRO A 68 2.34 -8.82 17.35
CA PRO A 68 2.99 -10.10 17.67
C PRO A 68 3.61 -10.14 19.08
N ALA A 69 4.37 -9.10 19.46
CA ALA A 69 5.01 -9.05 20.77
C ALA A 69 4.01 -9.00 21.95
N GLN A 70 2.85 -8.36 21.77
CA GLN A 70 1.82 -8.34 22.82
C GLN A 70 1.13 -9.69 22.93
N MET A 71 0.85 -10.33 21.80
CA MET A 71 0.28 -11.68 21.78
C MET A 71 1.22 -12.70 22.43
N GLU A 72 2.52 -12.64 22.15
CA GLU A 72 3.51 -13.50 22.80
C GLU A 72 3.53 -13.29 24.33
N ALA A 73 3.49 -12.03 24.78
CA ALA A 73 3.52 -11.69 26.21
C ALA A 73 2.31 -12.24 27.00
N VAL A 74 1.18 -12.48 26.33
CA VAL A 74 -0.03 -13.05 26.93
C VAL A 74 -0.23 -14.53 26.57
N GLY A 75 0.79 -15.20 26.04
CA GLY A 75 0.72 -16.63 25.72
C GLY A 75 -0.26 -16.95 24.59
N TYR A 76 -0.46 -16.01 23.66
CA TYR A 76 -1.37 -16.09 22.52
C TYR A 76 -2.87 -16.14 22.87
N ASP A 77 -3.25 -15.71 24.08
CA ASP A 77 -4.64 -15.47 24.47
C ASP A 77 -5.02 -14.01 24.21
N ASP A 78 -5.68 -13.75 23.09
CA ASP A 78 -6.13 -12.40 22.69
C ASP A 78 -7.16 -11.80 23.65
N SER A 79 -7.89 -12.62 24.42
CA SER A 79 -8.84 -12.14 25.43
C SER A 79 -8.19 -11.42 26.63
N GLN A 80 -6.88 -11.60 26.81
CA GLN A 80 -6.10 -10.89 27.83
C GLN A 80 -5.68 -9.48 27.38
N LEU A 81 -5.86 -9.17 26.10
CA LEU A 81 -5.57 -7.83 25.58
C LEU A 81 -6.72 -6.87 25.93
N GLY A 82 -6.38 -5.60 26.09
CA GLY A 82 -7.35 -4.55 26.42
C GLY A 82 -7.96 -3.91 25.17
N LEU A 83 -9.02 -3.12 25.38
CA LEU A 83 -9.77 -2.40 24.34
C LEU A 83 -8.89 -1.62 23.35
N LEU A 84 -7.77 -1.04 23.80
CA LEU A 84 -6.87 -0.30 22.91
C LEU A 84 -6.24 -1.22 21.85
N ALA A 85 -5.84 -2.44 22.23
CA ALA A 85 -5.30 -3.42 21.29
C ALA A 85 -6.36 -3.84 20.27
N ASP A 86 -7.59 -4.09 20.72
CA ASP A 86 -8.72 -4.42 19.85
C ASP A 86 -8.98 -3.33 18.81
N LEU A 87 -9.00 -2.06 19.23
CA LEU A 87 -9.21 -0.93 18.34
C LEU A 87 -8.07 -0.78 17.34
N VAL A 88 -6.82 -1.02 17.74
CA VAL A 88 -5.65 -0.97 16.84
C VAL A 88 -5.71 -2.09 15.81
N VAL A 89 -6.04 -3.32 16.24
CA VAL A 89 -6.12 -4.49 15.35
C VAL A 89 -7.28 -4.34 14.37
N LEU A 90 -8.44 -3.89 14.85
CA LEU A 90 -9.60 -3.59 14.03
C LEU A 90 -9.30 -2.48 13.00
N ALA A 91 -8.69 -1.39 13.44
CA ALA A 91 -8.30 -0.30 12.55
C ALA A 91 -7.26 -0.74 11.51
N GLY A 92 -6.28 -1.54 11.91
CA GLY A 92 -5.27 -2.10 11.00
C GLY A 92 -5.89 -3.02 9.95
N MET A 93 -6.80 -3.91 10.37
CA MET A 93 -7.56 -4.76 9.45
C MET A 93 -8.38 -3.94 8.46
N TRP A 94 -9.12 -2.94 8.91
CA TRP A 94 -9.90 -2.06 8.02
C TRP A 94 -9.02 -1.26 7.07
N ALA A 95 -7.90 -0.72 7.57
CA ALA A 95 -6.95 0.03 6.75
C ALA A 95 -6.44 -0.82 5.57
N GLU A 96 -6.16 -2.10 5.82
CA GLU A 96 -5.68 -3.05 4.82
C GLU A 96 -6.71 -3.37 3.73
N PHE A 97 -8.00 -3.17 3.99
CA PHE A 97 -9.08 -3.26 2.99
C PHE A 97 -9.35 -1.93 2.30
N VAL A 98 -9.56 -0.88 3.11
CA VAL A 98 -10.11 0.39 2.65
C VAL A 98 -9.09 1.18 1.85
N ILE A 99 -7.82 1.23 2.30
CA ILE A 99 -6.80 2.04 1.63
C ILE A 99 -6.53 1.52 0.19
N PRO A 100 -6.31 0.21 -0.05
CA PRO A 100 -6.18 -0.30 -1.41
C PRO A 100 -7.41 -0.01 -2.28
N ALA A 101 -8.61 -0.15 -1.73
CA ALA A 101 -9.85 0.13 -2.45
C ALA A 101 -9.94 1.60 -2.90
N LEU A 102 -9.63 2.54 -2.00
CA LEU A 102 -9.61 3.97 -2.30
C LEU A 102 -8.61 4.31 -3.40
N ILE A 103 -7.42 3.70 -3.38
CA ILE A 103 -6.42 3.87 -4.43
C ILE A 103 -6.96 3.34 -5.76
N VAL A 104 -7.49 2.12 -5.82
CA VAL A 104 -7.98 1.51 -7.07
C VAL A 104 -9.11 2.34 -7.68
N LEU A 105 -10.11 2.69 -6.88
CA LEU A 105 -11.25 3.51 -7.32
C LEU A 105 -10.84 4.95 -7.66
N GLY A 106 -9.67 5.39 -7.20
CA GLY A 106 -9.19 6.75 -7.36
C GLY A 106 -10.03 7.75 -6.57
N LEU A 107 -10.31 7.44 -5.30
CA LEU A 107 -11.06 8.28 -4.37
C LEU A 107 -10.14 8.77 -3.25
N PHE A 108 -10.10 10.09 -3.03
CA PHE A 108 -9.14 10.75 -2.14
C PHE A 108 -7.70 10.30 -2.42
N THR A 109 -7.35 10.13 -3.70
CA THR A 109 -6.20 9.33 -4.14
C THR A 109 -4.88 9.76 -3.49
N ARG A 110 -4.62 11.06 -3.38
CA ARG A 110 -3.37 11.56 -2.77
C ARG A 110 -3.27 11.18 -1.30
N ALA A 111 -4.38 11.30 -0.56
CA ALA A 111 -4.45 10.94 0.86
C ALA A 111 -4.37 9.42 1.04
N ALA A 112 -5.08 8.64 0.21
CA ALA A 112 -5.03 7.18 0.25
C ALA A 112 -3.62 6.66 -0.06
N SER A 113 -2.93 7.22 -1.06
CA SER A 113 -1.54 6.84 -1.36
C SER A 113 -0.57 7.21 -0.23
N LEU A 114 -0.74 8.36 0.42
CA LEU A 114 0.07 8.71 1.59
C LEU A 114 -0.19 7.75 2.77
N ALA A 115 -1.46 7.44 3.04
CA ALA A 115 -1.84 6.48 4.07
C ALA A 115 -1.27 5.09 3.78
N MET A 116 -1.25 4.68 2.50
CA MET A 116 -0.69 3.40 2.08
C MET A 116 0.83 3.33 2.29
N ILE A 117 1.56 4.42 2.02
CA ILE A 117 2.99 4.50 2.35
C ILE A 117 3.19 4.33 3.86
N GLY A 118 2.41 5.04 4.68
CA GLY A 118 2.44 4.89 6.14
C GLY A 118 2.17 3.45 6.58
N PHE A 119 1.16 2.81 5.99
CA PHE A 119 0.82 1.41 6.24
C PHE A 119 1.98 0.46 5.91
N ILE A 120 2.61 0.62 4.73
CA ILE A 120 3.78 -0.16 4.31
C ILE A 120 4.96 0.04 5.29
N LEU A 121 5.19 1.26 5.77
CA LEU A 121 6.26 1.54 6.74
C LEU A 121 5.98 0.85 8.08
N VAL A 122 4.76 0.97 8.62
CA VAL A 122 4.36 0.30 9.87
C VAL A 122 4.45 -1.21 9.73
N MET A 123 3.92 -1.77 8.64
CA MET A 123 4.06 -3.19 8.29
C MET A 123 5.53 -3.60 8.28
N SER A 124 6.44 -2.76 7.77
CA SER A 124 7.89 -3.08 7.74
C SER A 124 8.50 -3.18 9.11
N VAL A 125 8.12 -2.26 9.99
CA VAL A 125 8.56 -2.31 11.38
C VAL A 125 8.01 -3.55 12.06
N VAL A 126 6.73 -3.88 11.86
CA VAL A 126 6.10 -5.08 12.45
C VAL A 126 6.74 -6.36 11.92
N ASP A 127 7.03 -6.46 10.63
CA ASP A 127 7.68 -7.65 10.07
C ASP A 127 9.11 -7.85 10.60
N ILE A 128 9.88 -6.76 10.75
CA ILE A 128 11.25 -6.84 11.26
C ILE A 128 11.27 -7.07 12.77
N ALA A 129 10.65 -6.17 13.54
CA ALA A 129 10.78 -6.12 14.99
C ALA A 129 9.75 -7.00 15.71
N GLY A 130 8.60 -7.24 15.08
CA GLY A 130 7.52 -8.05 15.65
C GLY A 130 7.58 -9.51 15.23
N HIS A 131 7.76 -9.79 13.94
CA HIS A 131 7.83 -11.14 13.40
C HIS A 131 9.25 -11.70 13.29
N GLY A 132 10.26 -10.89 13.57
CA GLY A 132 11.66 -11.33 13.54
C GLY A 132 12.13 -11.73 12.14
N ALA A 133 11.73 -10.98 11.11
CA ALA A 133 12.13 -11.24 9.72
C ALA A 133 13.64 -11.49 9.63
N ASP A 134 14.02 -12.56 8.92
CA ASP A 134 15.42 -12.94 8.76
C ASP A 134 16.16 -12.00 7.80
N VAL A 135 17.49 -12.08 7.81
CA VAL A 135 18.36 -11.20 7.00
C VAL A 135 18.03 -11.31 5.51
N ALA A 136 17.66 -12.49 5.01
CA ALA A 136 17.29 -12.69 3.62
C ALA A 136 15.95 -12.02 3.26
N THR A 137 14.95 -12.07 4.15
CA THR A 137 13.67 -11.38 3.96
C THR A 137 13.82 -9.86 4.02
N ILE A 138 14.68 -9.38 4.93
CA ILE A 138 15.02 -7.95 5.04
C ILE A 138 15.74 -7.48 3.77
N GLY A 139 16.81 -8.19 3.39
CA GLY A 139 17.66 -7.87 2.24
C GLY A 139 18.63 -6.73 2.48
N MET A 140 19.21 -6.23 1.39
CA MET A 140 20.13 -5.09 1.38
C MET A 140 20.04 -4.35 0.05
N TRP A 141 20.06 -3.03 0.07
CA TRP A 141 20.18 -2.27 -1.17
C TRP A 141 21.58 -2.38 -1.77
N PHE A 142 21.65 -2.24 -3.10
CA PHE A 142 22.89 -2.25 -3.89
C PHE A 142 23.62 -3.59 -3.95
N ASP A 143 22.89 -4.71 -3.77
CA ASP A 143 23.38 -6.02 -4.15
C ASP A 143 23.03 -6.36 -5.62
N ASN A 144 23.31 -7.60 -6.04
CA ASN A 144 23.03 -8.09 -7.39
C ASN A 144 21.72 -8.91 -7.49
N VAL A 145 20.89 -8.93 -6.43
CA VAL A 145 19.64 -9.71 -6.37
C VAL A 145 18.50 -8.83 -5.83
N PRO A 146 17.79 -8.09 -6.71
CA PRO A 146 16.82 -7.07 -6.29
C PRO A 146 15.43 -7.66 -6.01
N ASP A 147 15.33 -8.67 -5.15
CA ASP A 147 14.08 -9.39 -4.87
C ASP A 147 13.67 -9.46 -3.40
N ALA A 148 14.42 -8.81 -2.50
CA ALA A 148 14.14 -8.86 -1.07
C ALA A 148 12.76 -8.29 -0.76
N LYS A 149 11.98 -9.04 0.05
CA LYS A 149 10.57 -8.73 0.34
C LYS A 149 10.38 -7.42 1.11
N ILE A 150 11.39 -6.98 1.86
CA ILE A 150 11.31 -5.73 2.63
C ILE A 150 12.01 -4.60 1.91
N LEU A 151 13.34 -4.57 1.88
CA LEU A 151 14.05 -3.38 1.39
C LEU A 151 13.81 -3.10 -0.10
N ASP A 152 13.82 -4.11 -0.97
CA ASP A 152 13.67 -3.89 -2.42
C ASP A 152 12.21 -3.71 -2.82
N GLN A 153 11.36 -4.68 -2.46
CA GLN A 153 9.96 -4.64 -2.89
C GLN A 153 9.23 -3.43 -2.30
N ARG A 154 9.42 -3.08 -1.02
CA ARG A 154 8.71 -1.94 -0.42
C ARG A 154 9.22 -0.62 -0.94
N LEU A 155 10.50 -0.52 -1.32
CA LEU A 155 11.01 0.65 -2.04
C LEU A 155 10.26 0.83 -3.37
N LEU A 156 10.08 -0.25 -4.15
CA LEU A 156 9.32 -0.21 -5.41
C LEU A 156 7.84 0.12 -5.19
N TRP A 157 7.22 -0.42 -4.14
CA TRP A 157 5.81 -0.13 -3.81
C TRP A 157 5.63 1.33 -3.41
N ILE A 158 6.52 1.86 -2.58
CA ILE A 158 6.50 3.27 -2.17
C ILE A 158 6.74 4.17 -3.39
N PHE A 159 7.73 3.85 -4.24
CA PHE A 159 8.01 4.60 -5.45
C PHE A 159 6.78 4.67 -6.38
N LEU A 160 6.08 3.54 -6.58
CA LEU A 160 4.83 3.50 -7.33
C LEU A 160 3.78 4.46 -6.76
N LEU A 161 3.65 4.53 -5.43
CA LEU A 161 2.68 5.39 -4.73
C LEU A 161 3.05 6.88 -4.77
N LEU A 162 4.31 7.25 -5.03
CA LEU A 162 4.71 8.64 -5.23
C LEU A 162 4.05 9.26 -6.47
N ILE A 163 3.76 8.46 -7.50
CA ILE A 163 3.10 8.92 -8.72
C ILE A 163 1.70 9.49 -8.43
N PRO A 164 0.74 8.75 -7.84
CA PRO A 164 -0.56 9.28 -7.49
C PRO A 164 -0.51 10.40 -6.43
N ILE A 165 0.51 10.43 -5.56
CA ILE A 165 0.74 11.57 -4.65
C ILE A 165 1.08 12.85 -5.42
N ALA A 166 1.94 12.77 -6.44
CA ALA A 166 2.35 13.94 -7.22
C ALA A 166 1.30 14.36 -8.24
N ARG A 167 0.72 13.40 -8.97
CA ARG A 167 -0.13 13.64 -10.14
C ARG A 167 -1.64 13.49 -9.85
N GLY A 168 -2.02 12.97 -8.68
CA GLY A 168 -3.42 12.72 -8.33
C GLY A 168 -3.97 11.45 -8.96
N ALA A 169 -5.30 11.38 -9.11
CA ALA A 169 -6.01 10.18 -9.55
C ALA A 169 -6.01 9.93 -11.06
N GLY A 170 -5.82 10.96 -11.88
CA GLY A 170 -6.07 10.89 -13.32
C GLY A 170 -7.57 10.92 -13.66
N PRO A 171 -7.94 10.94 -14.95
CA PRO A 171 -9.30 11.23 -15.39
C PRO A 171 -10.29 10.07 -15.22
N VAL A 172 -9.82 8.82 -15.12
CA VAL A 172 -10.67 7.64 -14.91
C VAL A 172 -10.70 7.31 -13.42
N SER A 173 -11.32 8.18 -12.62
CA SER A 173 -11.33 8.08 -11.16
C SER A 173 -12.59 8.68 -10.55
N LEU A 174 -12.93 8.24 -9.32
CA LEU A 174 -14.00 8.88 -8.56
C LEU A 174 -13.67 10.33 -8.20
N ASP A 175 -12.41 10.66 -7.94
CA ASP A 175 -11.95 12.05 -7.73
C ASP A 175 -12.29 12.94 -8.94
N ALA A 176 -12.09 12.44 -10.17
CA ALA A 176 -12.43 13.17 -11.39
C ALA A 176 -13.95 13.30 -11.59
N LEU A 177 -14.71 12.25 -11.28
CA LEU A 177 -16.18 12.26 -11.33
C LEU A 177 -16.76 13.31 -10.36
N LEU A 178 -16.32 13.28 -9.10
CA LEU A 178 -16.79 14.19 -8.06
C LEU A 178 -16.48 15.66 -8.41
N ARG A 179 -15.29 15.94 -8.95
CA ARG A 179 -14.92 17.31 -9.38
C ARG A 179 -15.76 17.83 -10.54
N ARG A 180 -16.26 16.96 -11.41
CA ARG A 180 -17.14 17.33 -12.53
C ARG A 180 -18.56 17.64 -12.08
N GLY A 181 -19.05 16.97 -11.03
CA GLY A 181 -20.40 17.20 -10.48
C GLY A 181 -20.50 18.42 -9.54
N SER A 182 -19.37 18.97 -9.11
CA SER A 182 -19.31 20.15 -8.23
C SER A 182 -19.20 21.49 -8.97
N GLY A 183 -19.39 21.51 -10.29
CA GLY A 183 -19.40 22.70 -11.13
C GLY A 183 -20.69 22.79 -11.94
#